data_AF-A0A840WGM2-F1
#
_entry.id   AF-A0A840WGM2-F1
#
_cell.length_a   1.000
_cell.length_b   1.000
_cell.length_c   1.000
_cell.angle_alpha   90.00
_cell.angle_beta   90.00
_cell.angle_gamma   90.00
#
_symmetry.space_group_name_H-M   'P 1'
#
loop_
_entity.id
_entity.type
_entity.pdbx_description
1 polymer ?
#
loop_
_entity_poly.entity_id
_entity_poly.type
_entity_poly.pdbx_seq_one_letter_code
_entity_poly.pdbx_strand_id
1 'polypeptide(L)'
;MSLLHQHTPVEPLSTLARFRSQFHACLTTRADALFEVCEALVSTPTPVRHLAQLSLEPEHHRGHGSAYAALAHGSIDTTQLRSILASLPLPRFHGRIVLACDVSPWLRPDAWTSPDRAWCHTYGRGTGQAEMVPGWPYSMIVALEEGSTSWTAPLDLRRLHSDEDPTTVTAHQVRQLIARLIRAEHHQQGDPDIVVVVDAGYDSPRLAYLLADLPVQVVGRLPSNRVLYGPAEHRPISANGRPPKHGAALRMAAPDTWPEPETVTTAATRRYGSATARSWDRMHPRLTHRSAWAEHPGELPVIEGTLVLLQVQALPSRRDPKPLWLWSSATGMRSEQVSQMWWAYLRRFDIEHTFRFLKQSLGWNAPRLRDPRSADRWSWLVVVAYTQLRLARLLARQVRLPWHRLVEADRMSPARVRRGFRYIRADLPVCVGAPKSCGPAECVKSNRTGAGDRQAASRRSALCCAVGTMSGSLIHAASGRAGSTGLRVNRCGLAARKASMACARLS
;
A
#
# COMPACT_ATOMS: atom_id res chain seq x y z
N MET A 1 42.88 18.75 -11.98
CA MET A 1 42.35 19.85 -11.15
C MET A 1 41.41 19.27 -10.11
N SER A 2 41.55 19.78 -8.88
CA SER A 2 41.21 19.19 -7.59
C SER A 2 39.85 18.49 -7.48
N LEU A 3 39.87 17.22 -7.05
CA LEU A 3 38.72 16.49 -6.55
C LEU A 3 38.39 17.04 -5.16
N LEU A 4 37.39 17.94 -5.10
CA LEU A 4 36.74 18.27 -3.84
C LEU A 4 36.09 16.99 -3.31
N HIS A 5 36.77 16.33 -2.36
CA HIS A 5 36.13 15.53 -1.32
C HIS A 5 35.15 16.45 -0.59
N GLN A 6 33.94 16.59 -1.14
CA GLN A 6 32.83 17.14 -0.38
C GLN A 6 32.63 16.20 0.79
N HIS A 7 32.78 16.72 2.01
CA HIS A 7 32.51 15.99 3.25
C HIS A 7 31.18 15.26 3.13
N THR A 8 31.25 13.95 2.85
CA THR A 8 30.10 13.06 2.92
C THR A 8 29.55 13.21 4.33
N PRO A 9 28.26 13.54 4.52
CA PRO A 9 27.71 13.69 5.85
C PRO A 9 27.89 12.34 6.59
N VAL A 10 28.74 12.36 7.62
CA VAL A 10 29.30 11.16 8.29
C VAL A 10 28.19 10.34 8.96
N GLU A 11 27.13 11.00 9.41
CA GLU A 11 25.97 10.38 10.06
C GLU A 11 25.09 9.54 9.09
N PRO A 12 24.68 10.05 7.91
CA PRO A 12 24.01 9.21 6.91
C PRO A 12 24.83 8.01 6.45
N LEU A 13 26.15 8.17 6.25
CA LEU A 13 27.02 7.07 5.81
C LEU A 13 27.12 5.97 6.89
N SER A 14 27.35 6.35 8.13
CA SER A 14 27.40 5.41 9.26
C SER A 14 26.05 4.72 9.50
N THR A 15 24.93 5.44 9.32
CA THR A 15 23.59 4.86 9.41
C THR A 15 23.36 3.81 8.32
N LEU A 16 23.73 4.10 7.07
CA LEU A 16 23.62 3.14 5.96
C LEU A 16 24.54 1.92 6.16
N ALA A 17 25.79 2.14 6.59
CA ALA A 17 26.74 1.08 6.88
C ALA A 17 26.22 0.13 7.99
N ARG A 18 25.75 0.70 9.11
CA ARG A 18 25.14 -0.07 10.21
C ARG A 18 23.92 -0.87 9.74
N PHE A 19 23.02 -0.24 8.97
CA PHE A 19 21.85 -0.92 8.44
C PHE A 19 22.23 -2.12 7.56
N ARG A 20 23.25 -1.98 6.70
CA ARG A 20 23.75 -3.07 5.85
C ARG A 20 24.30 -4.23 6.66
N SER A 21 25.12 -3.95 7.68
CA SER A 21 25.66 -4.99 8.57
C SER A 21 24.55 -5.71 9.34
N GLN A 22 23.58 -4.96 9.87
CA GLN A 22 22.42 -5.54 10.57
C GLN A 22 21.53 -6.36 9.64
N PHE A 23 21.33 -5.92 8.40
CA PHE A 23 20.61 -6.68 7.39
C PHE A 23 21.33 -7.99 7.07
N HIS A 24 22.65 -7.97 6.84
CA HIS A 24 23.42 -9.19 6.59
C HIS A 24 23.31 -10.18 7.76
N ALA A 25 23.35 -9.69 9.01
CA ALA A 25 23.17 -10.52 10.20
C ALA A 25 21.77 -11.17 10.29
N CYS A 26 20.74 -10.60 9.65
CA CYS A 26 19.42 -11.23 9.55
C CYS A 26 19.38 -12.39 8.54
N LEU A 27 20.39 -12.53 7.68
CA LEU A 27 20.44 -13.57 6.65
C LEU A 27 21.11 -14.82 7.23
N THR A 28 20.35 -15.90 7.40
CA THR A 28 20.85 -17.12 8.04
C THR A 28 21.34 -18.13 7.01
N THR A 29 20.50 -18.48 6.03
CA THR A 29 20.83 -19.44 4.98
C THR A 29 21.10 -18.71 3.66
N ARG A 30 22.19 -19.06 2.96
CA ARG A 30 22.64 -18.42 1.71
C ARG A 30 22.86 -16.91 1.86
N ALA A 31 23.35 -16.48 3.03
CA ALA A 31 23.46 -15.08 3.42
C ALA A 31 24.14 -14.19 2.38
N ASP A 32 25.37 -14.51 2.00
CA ASP A 32 26.11 -13.70 1.02
C ASP A 32 25.41 -13.61 -0.33
N ALA A 33 24.77 -14.70 -0.79
CA ALA A 33 24.07 -14.69 -2.07
C ALA A 33 22.78 -13.84 -2.01
N LEU A 34 22.05 -13.87 -0.89
CA LEU A 34 20.90 -12.97 -0.68
C LEU A 34 21.34 -11.50 -0.60
N PHE A 35 22.46 -11.23 0.08
CA PHE A 35 23.02 -9.90 0.19
C PHE A 35 23.47 -9.36 -1.18
N GLU A 36 24.22 -10.15 -1.94
CA GLU A 36 24.68 -9.79 -3.30
C GLU A 36 23.50 -9.52 -4.25
N VAL A 37 22.43 -10.32 -4.19
CA VAL A 37 21.20 -10.04 -4.95
C VAL A 37 20.60 -8.69 -4.57
N CYS A 38 20.59 -8.34 -3.29
CA CYS A 38 20.13 -7.02 -2.83
C CYS A 38 21.06 -5.90 -3.33
N GLU A 39 22.38 -6.07 -3.24
CA GLU A 39 23.37 -5.09 -3.69
C GLU A 39 23.27 -4.81 -5.20
N ALA A 40 23.14 -5.87 -6.00
CA ALA A 40 22.90 -5.75 -7.44
C ALA A 40 21.56 -5.06 -7.75
N LEU A 41 20.52 -5.37 -6.96
CA LEU A 41 19.20 -4.74 -7.11
C LEU A 41 19.26 -3.23 -6.86
N VAL A 42 20.00 -2.79 -5.85
CA VAL A 42 20.18 -1.37 -5.53
C VAL A 42 21.08 -0.68 -6.57
N SER A 43 22.06 -1.39 -7.12
CA SER A 43 23.12 -0.78 -7.97
C SER A 43 22.88 -0.86 -9.47
N THR A 44 21.93 -1.69 -9.94
CA THR A 44 21.69 -1.82 -11.39
C THR A 44 21.13 -0.53 -12.01
N PRO A 45 21.69 -0.06 -13.14
CA PRO A 45 21.30 1.21 -13.75
C PRO A 45 19.93 1.16 -14.43
N THR A 46 19.39 -0.04 -14.68
CA THR A 46 18.15 -0.23 -15.44
C THR A 46 17.03 -0.83 -14.60
N PRO A 47 15.77 -0.69 -15.03
CA PRO A 47 14.65 -1.42 -14.43
C PRO A 47 14.88 -2.93 -14.44
N VAL A 48 14.67 -3.60 -13.31
CA VAL A 48 14.81 -5.06 -13.21
C VAL A 48 13.62 -5.74 -13.89
N ARG A 49 13.91 -6.62 -14.85
CA ARG A 49 12.90 -7.41 -15.56
C ARG A 49 12.92 -8.90 -15.23
N HIS A 50 14.05 -9.41 -14.76
CA HIS A 50 14.28 -10.81 -14.47
C HIS A 50 15.49 -10.98 -13.55
N LEU A 51 15.49 -12.02 -12.72
CA LEU A 51 16.49 -12.23 -11.67
C LEU A 51 17.89 -12.48 -12.21
N ALA A 52 18.01 -13.22 -13.33
CA ALA A 52 19.29 -13.55 -13.93
C ALA A 52 20.10 -12.29 -14.32
N GLN A 53 19.42 -11.21 -14.71
CA GLN A 53 20.08 -9.94 -15.06
C GLN A 53 20.89 -9.36 -13.90
N LEU A 54 20.46 -9.56 -12.65
CA LEU A 54 21.18 -9.06 -11.49
C LEU A 54 22.57 -9.69 -11.34
N SER A 55 22.76 -10.92 -11.85
CA SER A 55 24.06 -11.58 -11.82
C SER A 55 25.09 -11.02 -12.80
N LEU A 56 24.67 -10.07 -13.66
CA LEU A 56 25.58 -9.35 -14.56
C LEU A 56 26.14 -8.08 -13.91
N GLU A 57 25.61 -7.67 -12.75
CA GLU A 57 26.10 -6.50 -12.06
C GLU A 57 27.40 -6.82 -11.30
N PRO A 58 28.36 -5.88 -11.24
CA PRO A 58 29.62 -6.08 -10.51
C PRO A 58 29.45 -6.38 -9.01
N GLU A 59 28.30 -6.03 -8.45
CA GLU A 59 27.91 -6.31 -7.06
C GLU A 59 27.60 -7.79 -6.80
N HIS A 60 27.34 -8.58 -7.85
CA HIS A 60 26.94 -9.98 -7.73
C HIS A 60 28.09 -10.89 -8.16
N HIS A 61 28.90 -11.33 -7.19
CA HIS A 61 30.13 -12.08 -7.49
C HIS A 61 29.91 -13.58 -7.71
N ARG A 62 28.73 -14.12 -7.37
CA ARG A 62 28.39 -15.56 -7.52
C ARG A 62 27.68 -15.82 -8.86
N GLY A 63 27.76 -17.04 -9.41
CA GLY A 63 27.10 -17.36 -10.68
C GLY A 63 25.58 -17.19 -10.66
N HIS A 64 24.93 -17.03 -11.83
CA HIS A 64 23.49 -16.71 -11.94
C HIS A 64 22.55 -17.68 -11.20
N GLY A 65 22.92 -18.97 -11.11
CA GLY A 65 22.15 -19.98 -10.38
C GLY A 65 22.05 -19.70 -8.88
N SER A 66 23.03 -19.00 -8.31
CA SER A 66 23.05 -18.61 -6.90
C SER A 66 21.91 -17.67 -6.53
N ALA A 67 21.49 -16.76 -7.43
CA ALA A 67 20.38 -15.85 -7.18
C ALA A 67 19.06 -16.62 -7.02
N TYR A 68 18.80 -17.60 -7.90
CA TYR A 68 17.63 -18.47 -7.78
C TYR A 68 17.71 -19.38 -6.56
N ALA A 69 18.86 -19.98 -6.29
CA ALA A 69 19.06 -20.84 -5.13
C ALA A 69 18.92 -20.06 -3.81
N ALA A 70 19.37 -18.81 -3.75
CA ALA A 70 19.21 -17.91 -2.61
C ALA A 70 17.73 -17.61 -2.35
N LEU A 71 16.95 -17.31 -3.39
CA LEU A 71 15.51 -17.09 -3.23
C LEU A 71 14.71 -18.35 -2.92
N ALA A 72 15.15 -19.52 -3.39
CA ALA A 72 14.47 -20.79 -3.14
C ALA A 72 14.79 -21.38 -1.75
N HIS A 73 16.05 -21.28 -1.32
CA HIS A 73 16.57 -21.99 -0.14
C HIS A 73 17.19 -21.08 0.91
N GLY A 74 17.24 -19.77 0.67
CA GLY A 74 17.73 -18.81 1.66
C GLY A 74 16.71 -18.57 2.76
N SER A 75 17.16 -17.92 3.82
CA SER A 75 16.31 -17.59 4.98
C SER A 75 16.69 -16.21 5.51
N ILE A 76 15.65 -15.46 5.91
CA ILE A 76 15.76 -14.10 6.44
C ILE A 76 15.03 -14.12 7.78
N ASP A 77 15.70 -13.74 8.87
CA ASP A 77 15.03 -13.43 10.13
C ASP A 77 14.23 -12.14 9.96
N THR A 78 12.98 -12.31 9.56
CA THR A 78 12.10 -11.17 9.28
C THR A 78 11.62 -10.48 10.57
N THR A 79 11.72 -11.14 11.73
CA THR A 79 11.37 -10.54 13.03
C THR A 79 12.44 -9.54 13.45
N GLN A 80 13.71 -9.94 13.35
CA GLN A 80 14.84 -9.04 13.59
C GLN A 80 14.86 -7.91 12.56
N LEU A 81 14.66 -8.22 11.27
CA LEU A 81 14.64 -7.22 10.20
C LEU A 81 13.58 -6.13 10.43
N ARG A 82 12.36 -6.50 10.85
CA ARG A 82 11.31 -5.52 11.18
C ARG A 82 11.71 -4.63 12.36
N SER A 83 12.42 -5.18 13.34
CA SER A 83 12.90 -4.41 14.49
C SER A 83 13.99 -3.41 14.06
N ILE A 84 14.89 -3.81 13.16
CA ILE A 84 15.89 -2.93 12.56
C ILE A 84 15.22 -1.80 11.78
N LEU A 85 14.26 -2.10 10.90
CA LEU A 85 13.52 -1.09 10.14
C LEU A 85 12.80 -0.09 11.05
N ALA A 86 12.17 -0.58 12.12
CA ALA A 86 11.47 0.24 13.10
C ALA A 86 12.43 1.06 14.00
N SER A 87 13.74 0.81 13.97
CA SER A 87 14.75 1.59 14.72
C SER A 87 15.46 2.66 13.89
N LEU A 88 15.20 2.70 12.58
CA LEU A 88 15.79 3.71 11.70
C LEU A 88 15.14 5.08 11.93
N PRO A 89 15.84 6.20 11.65
CA PRO A 89 15.24 7.52 11.69
C PRO A 89 13.97 7.61 10.82
N LEU A 90 12.84 7.90 11.48
CA LEU A 90 11.53 7.99 10.87
C LEU A 90 11.13 9.44 10.60
N PRO A 91 10.44 9.70 9.48
CA PRO A 91 9.88 11.01 9.22
C PRO A 91 8.75 11.32 10.20
N ARG A 92 8.58 12.59 10.53
CA ARG A 92 7.48 13.09 11.36
C ARG A 92 6.72 14.17 10.60
N PHE A 93 5.39 14.15 10.72
CA PHE A 93 4.46 15.14 10.20
C PHE A 93 3.97 15.97 11.39
N HIS A 94 4.32 17.26 11.45
CA HIS A 94 4.04 18.10 12.62
C HIS A 94 4.39 17.43 13.97
N GLY A 95 5.56 16.79 14.05
CA GLY A 95 6.03 16.09 15.26
C GLY A 95 5.48 14.67 15.48
N ARG A 96 4.53 14.20 14.65
CA ARG A 96 3.89 12.88 14.79
C ARG A 96 4.36 11.89 13.75
N ILE A 97 4.36 10.60 14.08
CA ILE A 97 4.54 9.56 13.06
C ILE A 97 3.20 9.34 12.36
N VAL A 98 3.21 9.33 11.03
CA VAL A 98 2.04 9.02 10.20
C VAL A 98 2.34 7.76 9.40
N LEU A 99 1.52 6.73 9.58
CA LEU A 99 1.65 5.43 8.96
C LEU A 99 0.55 5.23 7.91
N ALA A 100 0.91 4.89 6.67
CA ALA A 100 -0.05 4.42 5.68
C ALA A 100 -0.03 2.90 5.59
N CYS A 101 -1.23 2.30 5.60
CA CYS A 101 -1.42 0.88 5.33
C CYS A 101 -2.16 0.73 3.99
N ASP A 102 -1.62 -0.11 3.11
CA ASP A 102 -2.26 -0.40 1.82
C ASP A 102 -1.86 -1.79 1.31
N VAL A 103 -2.69 -2.36 0.44
CA VAL A 103 -2.48 -3.67 -0.15
C VAL A 103 -2.11 -3.52 -1.62
N SER A 104 -0.94 -4.04 -1.99
CA SER A 104 -0.54 -4.08 -3.39
C SER A 104 -0.52 -5.52 -3.91
N PRO A 105 -1.12 -5.80 -5.07
CA PRO A 105 -1.17 -7.17 -5.57
C PRO A 105 0.06 -7.53 -6.41
N TRP A 106 0.50 -8.77 -6.26
CA TRP A 106 1.37 -9.48 -7.20
C TRP A 106 0.52 -10.43 -8.04
N LEU A 107 0.14 -9.98 -9.23
CA LEU A 107 -0.81 -10.70 -10.09
C LEU A 107 -0.20 -11.94 -10.74
N ARG A 108 -1.01 -13.00 -10.80
CA ARG A 108 -0.64 -14.34 -11.27
C ARG A 108 -1.80 -14.99 -12.06
N PRO A 109 -2.36 -14.33 -13.09
CA PRO A 109 -3.52 -14.82 -13.85
C PRO A 109 -3.27 -16.21 -14.46
N ASP A 110 -2.09 -16.39 -15.08
CA ASP A 110 -1.78 -17.60 -15.84
C ASP A 110 -1.13 -18.72 -15.01
N ALA A 111 -0.86 -18.47 -13.73
CA ALA A 111 -0.08 -19.39 -12.89
C ALA A 111 -0.98 -20.31 -12.07
N TRP A 112 -1.79 -21.14 -12.74
CA TRP A 112 -2.89 -21.88 -12.12
C TRP A 112 -2.50 -22.80 -10.97
N THR A 113 -1.28 -23.34 -11.03
CA THR A 113 -0.70 -24.26 -10.04
C THR A 113 0.10 -23.57 -8.95
N SER A 114 0.17 -22.23 -8.94
CA SER A 114 0.83 -21.51 -7.84
C SER A 114 -0.01 -21.61 -6.57
N PRO A 115 0.56 -22.07 -5.45
CA PRO A 115 -0.17 -22.17 -4.19
C PRO A 115 -0.47 -20.78 -3.61
N ASP A 116 -1.39 -20.76 -2.65
CA ASP A 116 -1.79 -19.58 -1.85
C ASP A 116 -2.23 -18.34 -2.66
N ARG A 117 -2.73 -18.52 -3.89
CA ARG A 117 -3.28 -17.40 -4.65
C ARG A 117 -4.63 -16.99 -4.06
N ALA A 118 -4.79 -15.69 -3.85
CA ALA A 118 -6.03 -15.06 -3.45
C ALA A 118 -6.55 -14.13 -4.56
N TRP A 119 -7.83 -13.81 -4.51
CA TRP A 119 -8.44 -12.83 -5.41
C TRP A 119 -7.98 -11.42 -5.03
N CYS A 120 -7.21 -10.80 -5.92
CA CYS A 120 -6.74 -9.44 -5.76
C CYS A 120 -7.71 -8.46 -6.42
N HIS A 121 -8.12 -7.43 -5.70
CA HIS A 121 -8.85 -6.31 -6.28
C HIS A 121 -7.90 -5.43 -7.10
N THR A 122 -8.24 -5.21 -8.36
CA THR A 122 -7.48 -4.37 -9.29
C THR A 122 -8.43 -3.49 -10.08
N TYR A 123 -7.90 -2.50 -10.79
CA TYR A 123 -8.70 -1.70 -11.72
C TYR A 123 -8.23 -1.97 -13.15
N GLY A 124 -9.17 -2.32 -14.02
CA GLY A 124 -8.93 -2.50 -15.45
C GLY A 124 -8.31 -1.26 -16.07
N ARG A 125 -7.30 -1.44 -16.94
CA ARG A 125 -6.65 -0.32 -17.62
C ARG A 125 -7.68 0.40 -18.52
N GLY A 126 -7.91 1.69 -18.26
CA GLY A 126 -8.70 2.56 -19.12
C GLY A 126 -10.20 2.61 -18.83
N THR A 127 -10.79 1.53 -18.29
CA THR A 127 -12.23 1.47 -17.98
C THR A 127 -12.55 1.87 -16.55
N GLY A 128 -11.59 1.76 -15.63
CA GLY A 128 -11.80 2.04 -14.20
C GLY A 128 -12.74 1.04 -13.51
N GLN A 129 -13.06 -0.08 -14.16
CA GLN A 129 -13.85 -1.15 -13.57
C GLN A 129 -13.00 -1.97 -12.62
N ALA A 130 -13.60 -2.36 -11.49
CA ALA A 130 -13.00 -3.27 -10.54
C ALA A 130 -12.91 -4.67 -11.17
N GLU A 131 -11.71 -5.23 -11.18
CA GLU A 131 -11.42 -6.56 -11.70
C GLU A 131 -10.77 -7.39 -10.59
N MET A 132 -11.31 -8.59 -10.37
CA MET A 132 -10.71 -9.57 -9.46
C MET A 132 -9.76 -10.47 -10.25
N VAL A 133 -8.47 -10.40 -9.95
CA VAL A 133 -7.42 -11.16 -10.65
C VAL A 133 -6.67 -12.01 -9.63
N PRO A 134 -6.43 -13.31 -9.88
CA PRO A 134 -5.75 -14.15 -8.91
C PRO A 134 -4.28 -13.75 -8.79
N GLY A 135 -3.77 -13.73 -7.56
CA GLY A 135 -2.43 -13.27 -7.26
C GLY A 135 -2.08 -13.45 -5.79
N TRP A 136 -0.98 -12.83 -5.39
CA TRP A 136 -0.59 -12.73 -3.99
C TRP A 136 -0.74 -11.28 -3.53
N PRO A 137 -1.76 -10.96 -2.71
CA PRO A 137 -1.91 -9.64 -2.12
C PRO A 137 -0.89 -9.44 -0.99
N TYR A 138 -0.19 -8.31 -0.98
CA TYR A 138 0.74 -7.94 0.09
C TYR A 138 0.28 -6.66 0.78
N SER A 139 0.03 -6.75 2.08
CA SER A 139 -0.13 -5.61 2.97
C SER A 139 1.23 -5.01 3.31
N MET A 140 1.38 -3.70 3.11
CA MET A 140 2.58 -2.96 3.47
C MET A 140 2.21 -1.78 4.37
N ILE A 141 3.00 -1.58 5.43
CA ILE A 141 2.91 -0.39 6.28
C ILE A 141 4.15 0.46 6.02
N VAL A 142 3.93 1.75 5.72
CA VAL A 142 5.01 2.72 5.50
C VAL A 142 4.82 3.95 6.38
N ALA A 143 5.90 4.53 6.89
CA ALA A 143 5.84 5.88 7.45
C ALA A 143 5.91 6.93 6.33
N LEU A 144 5.06 7.96 6.43
CA LEU A 144 4.93 9.04 5.47
C LEU A 144 5.79 10.24 5.86
N GLU A 145 6.24 10.97 4.85
CA GLU A 145 7.07 12.18 5.02
C GLU A 145 6.29 13.43 4.59
N GLU A 146 6.50 14.51 5.35
CA GLU A 146 5.91 15.83 5.11
C GLU A 146 6.46 16.46 3.81
N GLY A 147 5.71 17.38 3.21
CA GLY A 147 6.10 18.08 1.99
C GLY A 147 5.86 17.26 0.72
N SER A 148 6.29 17.76 -0.44
CA SER A 148 6.08 17.08 -1.72
C SER A 148 7.22 16.08 -2.00
N THR A 149 7.10 14.86 -1.49
CA THR A 149 8.13 13.83 -1.64
C THR A 149 7.62 12.58 -2.37
N SER A 150 8.54 11.84 -2.98
CA SER A 150 8.30 10.52 -3.59
C SER A 150 8.80 9.37 -2.71
N TRP A 151 9.16 9.69 -1.48
CA TRP A 151 9.70 8.77 -0.49
C TRP A 151 8.65 8.41 0.55
N THR A 152 8.70 7.15 0.97
CA THR A 152 8.10 6.66 2.21
C THR A 152 9.15 5.82 2.93
N ALA A 153 8.90 5.40 4.16
CA ALA A 153 9.76 4.44 4.87
C ALA A 153 8.97 3.15 5.13
N PRO A 154 9.14 2.07 4.34
CA PRO A 154 8.49 0.80 4.61
C PRO A 154 8.99 0.19 5.93
N LEU A 155 8.05 -0.19 6.79
CA LEU A 155 8.33 -0.72 8.13
C LEU A 155 7.84 -2.16 8.32
N ASP A 156 6.80 -2.55 7.58
CA ASP A 156 6.28 -3.91 7.62
C ASP A 156 5.73 -4.33 6.26
N LEU A 157 5.81 -5.63 5.99
CA LEU A 157 5.29 -6.31 4.82
C LEU A 157 4.75 -7.69 5.23
N ARG A 158 3.55 -8.03 4.75
CA ARG A 158 2.93 -9.34 4.96
C ARG A 158 2.08 -9.73 3.75
N ARG A 159 2.24 -10.97 3.27
CA ARG A 159 1.33 -11.56 2.30
C ARG A 159 0.01 -11.92 3.00
N LEU A 160 -1.11 -11.56 2.38
CA LEU A 160 -2.45 -11.89 2.87
C LEU A 160 -2.93 -13.19 2.23
N HIS A 161 -3.64 -13.99 3.00
CA HIS A 161 -4.29 -15.21 2.56
C HIS A 161 -5.79 -14.99 2.33
N SER A 162 -6.41 -15.84 1.52
CA SER A 162 -7.80 -15.67 1.06
C SER A 162 -8.86 -15.84 2.16
N ASP A 163 -8.50 -16.55 3.22
CA ASP A 163 -9.33 -16.88 4.38
C ASP A 163 -9.23 -15.84 5.50
N GLU A 164 -8.26 -14.93 5.41
CA GLU A 164 -8.01 -13.89 6.40
C GLU A 164 -8.92 -12.67 6.19
N ASP A 165 -9.33 -12.05 7.29
CA ASP A 165 -9.96 -10.74 7.28
C ASP A 165 -8.89 -9.63 7.23
N PRO A 166 -8.82 -8.82 6.14
CA PRO A 166 -7.80 -7.79 5.98
C PRO A 166 -7.76 -6.78 7.12
N THR A 167 -8.91 -6.45 7.73
CA THR A 167 -8.96 -5.49 8.84
C THR A 167 -8.29 -6.07 10.09
N THR A 168 -8.59 -7.33 10.42
CA THR A 168 -7.99 -8.03 11.56
C THR A 168 -6.49 -8.24 11.37
N VAL A 169 -6.05 -8.65 10.17
CA VAL A 169 -4.63 -8.82 9.86
C VAL A 169 -3.89 -7.48 9.97
N THR A 170 -4.48 -6.39 9.45
CA THR A 170 -3.86 -5.06 9.51
C THR A 170 -3.79 -4.55 10.96
N ALA A 171 -4.83 -4.76 11.77
CA ALA A 171 -4.79 -4.41 13.19
C ALA A 171 -3.65 -5.15 13.92
N HIS A 172 -3.48 -6.45 13.66
CA HIS A 172 -2.38 -7.21 14.23
C HIS A 172 -1.01 -6.71 13.76
N GLN A 173 -0.87 -6.41 12.46
CA GLN A 173 0.36 -5.87 11.88
C GLN A 173 0.72 -4.50 12.47
N VAL A 174 -0.26 -3.60 12.60
CA VAL A 174 -0.09 -2.29 13.24
C VAL A 174 0.32 -2.46 14.69
N ARG A 175 -0.37 -3.30 15.48
CA ARG A 175 -0.03 -3.56 16.88
C ARG A 175 1.42 -4.00 17.06
N GLN A 176 1.88 -4.95 16.24
CA GLN A 176 3.28 -5.41 16.28
C GLN A 176 4.25 -4.29 15.91
N LEU A 177 3.90 -3.44 14.94
CA LEU A 177 4.71 -2.29 14.57
C LEU A 177 4.77 -1.25 15.69
N ILE A 178 3.65 -0.86 16.30
CA ILE A 178 3.61 0.11 17.41
C ILE A 178 4.48 -0.38 18.58
N ALA A 179 4.39 -1.67 18.94
CA ALA A 179 5.25 -2.25 19.97
C ALA A 179 6.75 -2.14 19.64
N ARG A 180 7.13 -2.25 18.36
CA ARG A 180 8.52 -2.04 17.91
C ARG A 180 8.92 -0.57 17.94
N LEU A 181 8.03 0.34 17.55
CA LEU A 181 8.28 1.78 17.58
C LEU A 181 8.48 2.30 19.02
N ILE A 182 7.68 1.83 19.96
CA ILE A 182 7.84 2.15 21.39
C ILE A 182 9.17 1.61 21.91
N ARG A 183 9.52 0.35 21.59
CA ARG A 183 10.81 -0.24 21.98
C ARG A 183 12.01 0.50 21.37
N ALA A 184 11.85 1.07 20.18
CA ALA A 184 12.85 1.90 19.51
C ALA A 184 12.79 3.38 19.94
N GLU A 185 12.03 3.71 20.99
CA GLU A 185 11.92 5.05 21.57
C GLU A 185 11.38 6.11 20.60
N HIS A 186 10.66 5.69 19.55
CA HIS A 186 10.00 6.61 18.64
C HIS A 186 8.70 7.18 19.19
N HIS A 187 8.16 6.60 20.26
CA HIS A 187 6.98 7.11 20.94
C HIS A 187 7.07 6.79 22.43
N GLN A 188 6.88 7.81 23.26
CA GLN A 188 6.88 7.72 24.72
C GLN A 188 5.53 8.17 25.29
N GLN A 189 5.28 7.89 26.57
CA GLN A 189 4.06 8.35 27.22
C GLN A 189 4.03 9.89 27.24
N GLY A 190 2.94 10.48 26.76
CA GLY A 190 2.79 11.92 26.63
C GLY A 190 3.10 12.46 25.22
N ASP A 191 3.70 11.66 24.35
CA ASP A 191 3.79 12.00 22.92
C ASP A 191 2.39 12.02 22.29
N PRO A 192 2.18 12.80 21.21
CA PRO A 192 0.96 12.72 20.45
C PRO A 192 0.81 11.36 19.75
N ASP A 193 -0.43 10.86 19.68
CA ASP A 193 -0.76 9.59 19.04
C ASP A 193 -0.18 9.45 17.62
N ILE A 194 0.23 8.23 17.31
CA ILE A 194 0.66 7.83 15.97
C ILE A 194 -0.56 7.76 15.06
N VAL A 195 -0.53 8.46 13.93
CA VAL A 195 -1.66 8.50 13.00
C VAL A 195 -1.57 7.33 12.03
N VAL A 196 -2.60 6.50 11.94
CA VAL A 196 -2.71 5.39 10.98
C VAL A 196 -3.72 5.75 9.90
N VAL A 197 -3.24 6.05 8.69
CA VAL A 197 -4.07 6.38 7.53
C VAL A 197 -4.36 5.15 6.66
N VAL A 198 -5.63 4.87 6.41
CA VAL A 198 -6.11 3.75 5.59
C VAL A 198 -7.05 4.21 4.49
N ASP A 199 -7.17 3.44 3.41
CA ASP A 199 -8.09 3.77 2.32
C ASP A 199 -9.54 3.36 2.62
N ALA A 200 -10.44 3.50 1.65
CA ALA A 200 -11.86 3.17 1.81
C ALA A 200 -12.17 1.66 1.75
N GLY A 201 -11.17 0.81 1.46
CA GLY A 201 -11.30 -0.64 1.53
C GLY A 201 -11.30 -1.15 2.96
N TYR A 202 -10.80 -0.37 3.92
CA TYR A 202 -10.78 -0.71 5.33
C TYR A 202 -12.02 -0.21 6.07
N ASP A 203 -12.49 -1.02 7.03
CA ASP A 203 -13.48 -0.59 8.03
C ASP A 203 -12.75 0.21 9.13
N SER A 204 -12.66 1.53 8.95
CA SER A 204 -11.88 2.40 9.84
C SER A 204 -12.40 2.40 11.29
N PRO A 205 -13.72 2.47 11.56
CA PRO A 205 -14.24 2.31 12.92
C PRO A 205 -13.87 0.98 13.56
N ARG A 206 -13.99 -0.14 12.83
CA ARG A 206 -13.57 -1.44 13.37
C ARG A 206 -12.07 -1.50 13.63
N LEU A 207 -11.25 -0.96 12.73
CA LEU A 207 -9.80 -0.89 12.94
C LEU A 207 -9.45 -0.07 14.18
N ALA A 208 -10.14 1.06 14.41
CA ALA A 208 -9.98 1.86 15.62
C ALA A 208 -10.34 1.07 16.88
N TYR A 209 -11.45 0.33 16.87
CA TYR A 209 -11.84 -0.53 17.99
C TYR A 209 -10.78 -1.59 18.33
N LEU A 210 -10.19 -2.24 17.32
CA LEU A 210 -9.15 -3.26 17.51
C LEU A 210 -7.80 -2.71 18.02
N LEU A 211 -7.62 -1.40 17.94
CA LEU A 211 -6.40 -0.69 18.31
C LEU A 211 -6.62 0.32 19.46
N ALA A 212 -7.78 0.30 20.11
CA ALA A 212 -8.19 1.32 21.09
C ALA A 212 -7.30 1.37 22.35
N ASP A 213 -6.54 0.31 22.62
CA ASP A 213 -5.59 0.20 23.73
C ASP A 213 -4.18 0.70 23.38
N LEU A 214 -3.95 1.17 22.14
CA LEU A 214 -2.66 1.67 21.67
C LEU A 214 -2.71 3.20 21.48
N PRO A 215 -1.56 3.90 21.54
CA PRO A 215 -1.47 5.34 21.30
C PRO A 215 -1.57 5.65 19.79
N VAL A 216 -2.73 5.36 19.20
CA VAL A 216 -2.96 5.49 17.76
C VAL A 216 -4.27 6.20 17.45
N GLN A 217 -4.18 7.09 16.46
CA GLN A 217 -5.33 7.73 15.84
C GLN A 217 -5.55 7.14 14.46
N VAL A 218 -6.65 6.40 14.26
CA VAL A 218 -7.01 5.87 12.94
C VAL A 218 -7.71 6.95 12.13
N VAL A 219 -7.33 7.10 10.87
CA VAL A 219 -7.95 8.01 9.91
C VAL A 219 -8.20 7.24 8.62
N GLY A 220 -9.44 7.22 8.14
CA GLY A 220 -9.77 6.52 6.91
C GLY A 220 -10.83 7.21 6.09
N ARG A 221 -10.92 6.83 4.82
CA ARG A 221 -11.95 7.35 3.92
C ARG A 221 -13.22 6.54 4.06
N LEU A 222 -14.35 7.22 4.18
CA LEU A 222 -15.65 6.59 4.15
C LEU A 222 -16.29 6.70 2.75
N PRO A 223 -17.00 5.65 2.29
CA PRO A 223 -17.87 5.75 1.13
C PRO A 223 -18.99 6.78 1.35
N SER A 224 -19.35 7.55 0.32
CA SER A 224 -20.34 8.63 0.42
C SER A 224 -21.78 8.17 0.66
N ASN A 225 -22.06 6.87 0.57
CA ASN A 225 -23.39 6.28 0.80
C ASN A 225 -23.57 5.79 2.25
N ARG A 226 -22.65 6.10 3.16
CA ARG A 226 -22.76 5.72 4.57
C ARG A 226 -23.67 6.67 5.34
N VAL A 227 -24.19 6.16 6.46
CA VAL A 227 -24.98 6.90 7.44
C VAL A 227 -24.27 6.77 8.77
N LEU A 228 -23.99 7.90 9.40
CA LEU A 228 -23.47 7.96 10.77
C LEU A 228 -24.51 8.62 11.67
N TYR A 229 -24.38 8.37 12.97
CA TYR A 229 -25.26 8.91 14.00
C TYR A 229 -24.44 9.77 14.93
N GLY A 230 -25.01 10.89 15.38
CA GLY A 230 -24.44 11.65 16.48
C GLY A 230 -24.68 10.99 17.84
N PRO A 231 -24.15 11.56 18.92
CA PRO A 231 -24.45 11.12 20.27
C PRO A 231 -25.95 11.21 20.53
N ALA A 232 -26.48 10.28 21.30
CA ALA A 232 -27.88 10.32 21.70
C ALA A 232 -28.13 11.53 22.60
N GLU A 233 -29.21 12.28 22.34
CA GLU A 233 -29.62 13.41 23.17
C GLU A 233 -29.93 12.96 24.60
N HIS A 234 -29.63 13.83 25.57
CA HIS A 234 -29.89 13.55 26.99
C HIS A 234 -31.39 13.31 27.20
N ARG A 235 -31.72 12.15 27.79
CA ARG A 235 -33.10 11.78 28.05
C ARG A 235 -33.59 12.49 29.33
N PRO A 236 -34.82 13.03 29.36
CA PRO A 236 -35.42 13.50 30.61
C PRO A 236 -35.53 12.34 31.61
N ILE A 237 -35.30 12.65 32.90
CA ILE A 237 -35.21 11.68 34.01
C ILE A 237 -36.44 10.75 34.11
N SER A 238 -37.61 11.20 33.63
CA SER A 238 -38.89 10.51 33.70
C SER A 238 -39.12 9.44 32.63
N ALA A 239 -38.20 9.25 31.69
CA ALA A 239 -38.46 8.42 30.52
C ALA A 239 -38.13 6.93 30.75
N ASN A 240 -39.15 6.07 30.67
CA ASN A 240 -39.01 4.62 30.86
C ASN A 240 -38.37 3.91 29.65
N GLY A 241 -37.61 2.83 29.91
CA GLY A 241 -36.99 1.98 28.88
C GLY A 241 -35.50 2.26 28.64
N ARG A 242 -34.87 1.45 27.78
CA ARG A 242 -33.44 1.54 27.50
C ARG A 242 -33.08 2.88 26.83
N PRO A 243 -32.05 3.61 27.31
CA PRO A 243 -31.60 4.84 26.67
C PRO A 243 -31.23 4.62 25.19
N PRO A 244 -31.59 5.56 24.29
CA PRO A 244 -31.17 5.49 22.91
C PRO A 244 -29.64 5.53 22.82
N LYS A 245 -29.06 4.67 21.98
CA LYS A 245 -27.60 4.65 21.71
C LYS A 245 -27.18 5.58 20.56
N HIS A 246 -28.15 6.07 19.78
CA HIS A 246 -27.90 6.82 18.54
C HIS A 246 -28.80 8.06 18.53
N GLY A 247 -28.20 9.22 18.25
CA GLY A 247 -28.92 10.47 18.05
C GLY A 247 -29.34 10.66 16.59
N ALA A 248 -29.34 11.93 16.16
CA ALA A 248 -29.69 12.31 14.79
C ALA A 248 -28.78 11.62 13.75
N ALA A 249 -29.38 11.19 12.64
CA ALA A 249 -28.69 10.50 11.56
C ALA A 249 -28.18 11.49 10.50
N LEU A 250 -26.88 11.47 10.23
CA LEU A 250 -26.25 12.17 9.13
C LEU A 250 -26.09 11.19 7.95
N ARG A 251 -26.85 11.40 6.88
CA ARG A 251 -26.72 10.62 5.64
C ARG A 251 -25.77 11.35 4.70
N MET A 252 -24.60 10.77 4.45
CA MET A 252 -23.52 11.45 3.68
C MET A 252 -23.89 11.73 2.22
N ALA A 253 -24.89 11.03 1.68
CA ALA A 253 -25.43 11.25 0.34
C ALA A 253 -26.57 12.29 0.29
N ALA A 254 -27.07 12.77 1.43
CA ALA A 254 -28.23 13.65 1.53
C ALA A 254 -27.89 14.90 2.36
N PRO A 255 -27.44 16.00 1.71
CA PRO A 255 -26.97 17.22 2.37
C PRO A 255 -27.96 17.90 3.31
N ASP A 256 -29.25 17.75 3.03
CA ASP A 256 -30.37 18.19 3.86
C ASP A 256 -30.42 17.54 5.24
N THR A 257 -29.75 16.38 5.41
CA THR A 257 -29.66 15.68 6.69
C THR A 257 -28.46 16.08 7.54
N TRP A 258 -27.59 16.96 7.04
CA TRP A 258 -26.36 17.32 7.74
C TRP A 258 -26.67 18.35 8.82
N PRO A 259 -26.36 18.07 10.10
CA PRO A 259 -26.41 19.09 11.14
C PRO A 259 -25.39 20.19 10.86
N GLU A 260 -25.50 21.31 11.58
CA GLU A 260 -24.49 22.36 11.50
C GLU A 260 -23.11 21.79 11.87
N PRO A 261 -22.07 22.02 11.05
CA PRO A 261 -20.73 21.54 11.35
C PRO A 261 -20.16 22.29 12.54
N GLU A 262 -19.57 21.57 13.49
CA GLU A 262 -18.94 22.13 14.68
C GLU A 262 -17.69 22.95 14.36
N THR A 263 -17.00 22.57 13.28
CA THR A 263 -15.80 23.27 12.85
C THR A 263 -15.76 23.35 11.33
N VAL A 264 -15.40 24.53 10.84
CA VAL A 264 -15.16 24.80 9.43
C VAL A 264 -13.79 25.42 9.31
N THR A 265 -12.91 24.78 8.53
CA THR A 265 -11.58 25.29 8.22
C THR A 265 -11.42 25.45 6.73
N THR A 266 -10.67 26.47 6.33
CA THR A 266 -10.31 26.69 4.92
C THR A 266 -8.80 26.92 4.84
N ALA A 267 -8.12 26.17 3.99
CA ALA A 267 -6.69 26.27 3.78
C ALA A 267 -6.36 26.39 2.29
N ALA A 268 -5.41 27.25 1.95
CA ALA A 268 -4.88 27.34 0.59
C ALA A 268 -3.98 26.14 0.31
N THR A 269 -4.18 25.50 -0.84
CA THR A 269 -3.32 24.41 -1.32
C THR A 269 -2.72 24.76 -2.67
N ARG A 270 -1.45 24.41 -2.87
CA ARG A 270 -0.77 24.65 -4.15
C ARG A 270 -1.40 23.89 -5.33
N ARG A 271 -1.96 22.71 -5.05
CA ARG A 271 -2.40 21.75 -6.10
C ARG A 271 -3.90 21.74 -6.32
N TYR A 272 -4.70 22.08 -5.31
CA TYR A 272 -6.14 21.93 -5.34
C TYR A 272 -6.90 23.24 -5.16
N GLY A 273 -6.20 24.38 -5.14
CA GLY A 273 -6.79 25.67 -4.79
C GLY A 273 -7.17 25.71 -3.31
N SER A 274 -8.30 26.34 -2.99
CA SER A 274 -8.83 26.33 -1.63
C SER A 274 -9.35 24.94 -1.23
N ALA A 275 -9.00 24.47 -0.03
CA ALA A 275 -9.52 23.25 0.58
C ALA A 275 -10.34 23.63 1.82
N THR A 276 -11.64 23.32 1.80
CA THR A 276 -12.55 23.54 2.92
C THR A 276 -12.88 22.21 3.57
N ALA A 277 -12.65 22.11 4.87
CA ALA A 277 -13.03 20.96 5.68
C ALA A 277 -14.12 21.36 6.67
N ARG A 278 -15.21 20.59 6.69
CA ARG A 278 -16.29 20.69 7.68
C ARG A 278 -16.26 19.43 8.54
N SER A 279 -16.40 19.56 9.84
CA SER A 279 -16.37 18.41 10.74
C SER A 279 -17.55 18.36 11.70
N TRP A 280 -17.91 17.13 12.07
CA TRP A 280 -18.94 16.79 13.05
C TRP A 280 -18.33 15.79 14.02
N ASP A 281 -18.33 16.11 15.31
CA ASP A 281 -17.66 15.29 16.31
C ASP A 281 -18.56 14.17 16.82
N ARG A 282 -17.93 13.17 17.43
CA ARG A 282 -18.60 12.02 18.07
C ARG A 282 -19.64 11.32 17.18
N MET A 283 -19.34 11.23 15.88
CA MET A 283 -20.15 10.53 14.90
C MET A 283 -19.74 9.05 14.82
N HIS A 284 -20.72 8.14 14.89
CA HIS A 284 -20.49 6.70 14.89
C HIS A 284 -21.38 5.94 13.90
N PRO A 285 -20.91 4.81 13.33
CA PRO A 285 -21.76 3.92 12.57
C PRO A 285 -22.70 3.16 13.52
N ARG A 286 -23.90 2.83 13.04
CA ARG A 286 -24.75 1.84 13.72
C ARG A 286 -24.28 0.44 13.39
N LEU A 287 -23.70 -0.24 14.38
CA LEU A 287 -23.27 -1.62 14.26
C LEU A 287 -24.44 -2.59 14.41
N THR A 288 -24.32 -3.77 13.79
CA THR A 288 -25.27 -4.88 13.90
C THR A 288 -24.48 -6.19 14.02
N HIS A 289 -25.03 -7.23 14.65
CA HIS A 289 -24.41 -8.56 14.74
C HIS A 289 -24.43 -9.27 13.38
N ARG A 290 -23.61 -8.79 12.46
CA ARG A 290 -23.44 -9.28 11.09
C ARG A 290 -21.99 -9.12 10.66
N SER A 291 -21.58 -9.91 9.69
CA SER A 291 -20.24 -9.84 9.09
C SER A 291 -19.15 -9.86 10.19
N ALA A 292 -18.30 -8.85 10.22
CA ALA A 292 -17.26 -8.60 11.21
C ALA A 292 -17.68 -8.67 12.70
N TRP A 293 -18.96 -8.46 12.99
CA TRP A 293 -19.50 -8.36 14.35
C TRP A 293 -20.47 -9.50 14.68
N ALA A 294 -20.58 -10.52 13.82
CA ALA A 294 -21.54 -11.62 13.99
C ALA A 294 -21.30 -12.39 15.30
N GLU A 295 -20.04 -12.64 15.64
CA GLU A 295 -19.62 -13.40 16.81
C GLU A 295 -19.19 -12.50 17.98
N HIS A 296 -19.43 -11.18 17.88
CA HIS A 296 -19.09 -10.27 18.97
C HIS A 296 -19.96 -10.56 20.20
N PRO A 297 -19.35 -10.82 21.38
CA PRO A 297 -20.10 -11.22 22.56
C PRO A 297 -20.82 -10.02 23.21
N GLY A 298 -22.07 -10.23 23.60
CA GLY A 298 -22.82 -9.25 24.37
C GLY A 298 -23.23 -8.02 23.55
N GLU A 299 -23.10 -6.84 24.14
CA GLU A 299 -23.54 -5.61 23.51
C GLU A 299 -22.50 -5.02 22.55
N LEU A 300 -22.97 -4.63 21.36
CA LEU A 300 -22.12 -3.93 20.41
C LEU A 300 -21.71 -2.54 20.93
N PRO A 301 -20.42 -2.18 20.75
CA PRO A 301 -19.88 -0.91 21.19
C PRO A 301 -20.40 0.25 20.33
N VAL A 302 -20.36 1.44 20.92
CA VAL A 302 -20.46 2.71 20.18
C VAL A 302 -19.04 3.20 19.94
N ILE A 303 -18.63 3.29 18.68
CA ILE A 303 -17.28 3.72 18.28
C ILE A 303 -17.38 5.14 17.76
N GLU A 304 -17.26 6.09 18.67
CA GLU A 304 -17.30 7.52 18.35
C GLU A 304 -16.02 7.95 17.62
N GLY A 305 -16.16 8.98 16.79
CA GLY A 305 -15.04 9.61 16.10
C GLY A 305 -15.50 10.85 15.34
N THR A 306 -14.58 11.68 14.90
CA THR A 306 -14.93 12.87 14.11
C THR A 306 -15.10 12.52 12.62
N LEU A 307 -16.25 12.89 12.05
CA LEU A 307 -16.49 12.86 10.61
C LEU A 307 -16.03 14.18 9.98
N VAL A 308 -15.33 14.11 8.85
CA VAL A 308 -14.84 15.29 8.12
C VAL A 308 -15.22 15.19 6.64
N LEU A 309 -15.87 16.23 6.14
CA LEU A 309 -16.10 16.46 4.72
C LEU A 309 -15.04 17.42 4.17
N LEU A 310 -14.14 16.92 3.34
CA LEU A 310 -13.14 17.71 2.63
C LEU A 310 -13.62 18.01 1.21
N GLN A 311 -13.70 19.30 0.88
CA GLN A 311 -14.00 19.79 -0.46
C GLN A 311 -12.82 20.64 -0.94
N VAL A 312 -12.42 20.44 -2.18
CA VAL A 312 -11.34 21.22 -2.80
C VAL A 312 -11.88 21.98 -4.00
N GLN A 313 -11.27 23.11 -4.31
CA GLN A 313 -11.70 23.98 -5.41
C GLN A 313 -11.41 23.38 -6.79
N ALA A 314 -10.29 22.67 -6.95
CA ALA A 314 -9.88 22.13 -8.24
C ALA A 314 -9.10 20.82 -8.10
N LEU A 315 -9.19 19.97 -9.13
CA LEU A 315 -8.30 18.81 -9.29
C LEU A 315 -7.28 19.06 -10.41
N PRO A 316 -6.04 18.53 -10.29
CA PRO A 316 -5.06 18.60 -11.37
C PRO A 316 -5.53 17.98 -12.69
N SER A 317 -6.45 17.01 -12.62
CA SER A 317 -7.06 16.37 -13.79
C SER A 317 -8.12 17.21 -14.47
N ARG A 318 -8.43 18.42 -13.96
CA ARG A 318 -9.52 19.32 -14.39
C ARG A 318 -10.92 18.71 -14.33
N ARG A 319 -11.08 17.56 -13.67
CA ARG A 319 -12.39 16.99 -13.35
C ARG A 319 -13.01 17.75 -12.19
N ASP A 320 -14.34 17.75 -12.13
CA ASP A 320 -15.07 18.31 -11.00
C ASP A 320 -14.68 17.59 -9.68
N PRO A 321 -14.22 18.32 -8.66
CA PRO A 321 -13.81 17.75 -7.39
C PRO A 321 -15.00 17.19 -6.61
N LYS A 322 -15.15 15.86 -6.62
CA LYS A 322 -16.09 15.20 -5.71
C LYS A 322 -15.63 15.34 -4.26
N PRO A 323 -16.54 15.62 -3.30
CA PRO A 323 -16.20 15.69 -1.90
C PRO A 323 -15.59 14.38 -1.38
N LEU A 324 -14.64 14.52 -0.46
CA LEU A 324 -13.98 13.41 0.21
C LEU A 324 -14.46 13.33 1.65
N TRP A 325 -15.01 12.19 2.03
CA TRP A 325 -15.39 11.92 3.40
C TRP A 325 -14.29 11.16 4.13
N LEU A 326 -13.84 11.72 5.24
CA LEU A 326 -12.86 11.12 6.15
C LEU A 326 -13.51 10.90 7.51
N TRP A 327 -13.07 9.86 8.21
CA TRP A 327 -13.43 9.61 9.59
C TRP A 327 -12.16 9.39 10.39
N SER A 328 -12.12 9.95 11.59
CA SER A 328 -11.03 9.72 12.55
C SER A 328 -11.56 9.17 13.86
N SER A 329 -10.77 8.30 14.49
CA SER A 329 -11.06 7.79 15.83
C SER A 329 -10.88 8.81 16.95
N ALA A 330 -10.23 9.95 16.68
CA ALA A 330 -10.14 11.03 17.66
C ALA A 330 -11.48 11.77 17.74
N THR A 331 -11.80 12.24 18.95
CA THR A 331 -12.93 13.14 19.24
C THR A 331 -12.41 14.42 19.87
N GLY A 332 -13.23 15.49 19.93
CA GLY A 332 -12.86 16.77 20.52
C GLY A 332 -11.72 17.48 19.78
N MET A 333 -11.54 17.21 18.49
CA MET A 333 -10.46 17.80 17.70
C MET A 333 -10.68 19.29 17.47
N ARG A 334 -9.64 20.08 17.76
CA ARG A 334 -9.61 21.52 17.40
C ARG A 334 -9.43 21.70 15.89
N SER A 335 -9.76 22.88 15.38
CA SER A 335 -9.62 23.27 13.97
C SER A 335 -8.26 22.95 13.35
N GLU A 336 -7.17 23.15 14.10
CA GLU A 336 -5.83 22.83 13.64
C GLU A 336 -5.63 21.31 13.47
N GLN A 337 -6.13 20.50 14.40
CA GLN A 337 -6.04 19.04 14.36
C GLN A 337 -6.86 18.46 13.21
N VAL A 338 -8.05 19.02 12.94
CA VAL A 338 -8.85 18.67 11.74
C VAL A 338 -8.04 18.94 10.47
N SER A 339 -7.31 20.06 10.42
CA SER A 339 -6.47 20.40 9.27
C SER A 339 -5.30 19.44 9.10
N GLN A 340 -4.55 19.17 10.17
CA GLN A 340 -3.45 18.22 10.17
C GLN A 340 -3.90 16.81 9.75
N MET A 341 -5.08 16.38 10.19
CA MET A 341 -5.66 15.08 9.87
C MET A 341 -5.91 14.90 8.37
N TRP A 342 -6.60 15.84 7.72
CA TRP A 342 -6.87 15.68 6.28
C TRP A 342 -5.59 15.86 5.45
N TRP A 343 -4.65 16.71 5.90
CA TRP A 343 -3.32 16.79 5.28
C TRP A 343 -2.58 15.45 5.34
N ALA A 344 -2.54 14.80 6.50
CA ALA A 344 -1.95 13.48 6.67
C ALA A 344 -2.62 12.44 5.75
N TYR A 345 -3.95 12.48 5.62
CA TYR A 345 -4.67 11.59 4.71
C TYR A 345 -4.30 11.82 3.24
N LEU A 346 -4.12 13.07 2.79
CA LEU A 346 -3.68 13.34 1.41
C LEU A 346 -2.30 12.76 1.10
N ARG A 347 -1.41 12.65 2.10
CA ARG A 347 -0.09 12.03 1.97
C ARG A 347 -0.15 10.50 1.86
N ARG A 348 -1.27 9.86 2.23
CA ARG A 348 -1.46 8.40 2.09
C ARG A 348 -1.12 7.91 0.68
N PHE A 349 -1.43 8.71 -0.35
CA PHE A 349 -1.16 8.37 -1.75
C PHE A 349 0.34 8.22 -2.09
N ASP A 350 1.27 8.65 -1.23
CA ASP A 350 2.71 8.44 -1.48
C ASP A 350 3.12 6.96 -1.43
N ILE A 351 2.37 6.11 -0.71
CA ILE A 351 2.60 4.67 -0.75
C ILE A 351 2.42 4.12 -2.17
N GLU A 352 1.54 4.71 -2.99
CA GLU A 352 1.35 4.33 -4.39
C GLU A 352 2.56 4.69 -5.27
N HIS A 353 3.22 5.81 -4.97
CA HIS A 353 4.50 6.15 -5.62
C HIS A 353 5.57 5.12 -5.26
N THR A 354 5.57 4.66 -4.00
CA THR A 354 6.46 3.60 -3.53
C THR A 354 6.18 2.30 -4.27
N PHE A 355 4.94 1.79 -4.27
CA PHE A 355 4.56 0.59 -5.02
C PHE A 355 4.90 0.68 -6.51
N ARG A 356 4.64 1.83 -7.14
CA ARG A 356 5.01 2.06 -8.54
C ARG A 356 6.51 1.90 -8.73
N PHE A 357 7.33 2.50 -7.87
CA PHE A 357 8.78 2.38 -7.95
C PHE A 357 9.26 0.94 -7.72
N LEU A 358 8.74 0.27 -6.69
CA LEU A 358 9.07 -1.12 -6.39
C LEU A 358 8.75 -2.03 -7.60
N LYS A 359 7.56 -1.91 -8.19
CA LYS A 359 7.13 -2.73 -9.34
C LYS A 359 7.89 -2.39 -10.61
N GLN A 360 8.02 -1.10 -10.95
CA GLN A 360 8.54 -0.69 -12.25
C GLN A 360 10.07 -0.66 -12.33
N SER A 361 10.75 -0.28 -11.25
CA SER A 361 12.20 -0.08 -11.21
C SER A 361 12.93 -1.22 -10.52
N LEU A 362 12.48 -1.61 -9.32
CA LEU A 362 13.07 -2.74 -8.59
C LEU A 362 12.52 -4.09 -9.05
N GLY A 363 11.55 -4.11 -9.96
CA GLY A 363 10.99 -5.34 -10.51
C GLY A 363 10.28 -6.19 -9.47
N TRP A 364 9.63 -5.59 -8.47
CA TRP A 364 9.02 -6.32 -7.35
C TRP A 364 8.16 -7.48 -7.80
N ASN A 365 7.31 -7.29 -8.81
CA ASN A 365 6.44 -8.34 -9.35
C ASN A 365 6.92 -8.95 -10.69
N ALA A 366 8.14 -8.65 -11.13
CA ALA A 366 8.68 -9.13 -12.40
C ALA A 366 9.14 -10.60 -12.38
N PRO A 367 9.79 -11.12 -11.31
CA PRO A 367 10.20 -12.52 -11.24
C PRO A 367 9.02 -13.50 -11.32
N ARG A 368 9.17 -14.56 -12.12
CA ARG A 368 8.17 -15.65 -12.22
C ARG A 368 8.44 -16.76 -11.21
N LEU A 369 8.47 -16.42 -9.92
CA LEU A 369 8.78 -17.35 -8.82
C LEU A 369 7.62 -18.32 -8.57
N ARG A 370 7.86 -19.63 -8.57
CA ARG A 370 6.78 -20.63 -8.38
C ARG A 370 6.23 -20.66 -6.95
N ASP A 371 7.13 -20.72 -5.98
CA ASP A 371 6.81 -20.83 -4.56
C ASP A 371 6.58 -19.44 -3.93
N PRO A 372 5.49 -19.24 -3.17
CA PRO A 372 5.20 -17.97 -2.50
C PRO A 372 6.23 -17.60 -1.44
N ARG A 373 6.87 -18.56 -0.74
CA ARG A 373 7.91 -18.22 0.25
C ARG A 373 9.13 -17.57 -0.41
N SER A 374 9.45 -17.98 -1.63
CA SER A 374 10.47 -17.34 -2.45
C SER A 374 10.09 -15.91 -2.84
N ALA A 375 8.80 -15.65 -3.08
CA ALA A 375 8.29 -14.31 -3.33
C ALA A 375 8.27 -13.44 -2.06
N ASP A 376 7.98 -14.03 -0.90
CA ASP A 376 8.08 -13.35 0.41
C ASP A 376 9.52 -12.88 0.64
N ARG A 377 10.52 -13.76 0.42
CA ARG A 377 11.96 -13.41 0.50
C ARG A 377 12.34 -12.31 -0.48
N TRP A 378 11.94 -12.43 -1.75
CA TRP A 378 12.20 -11.39 -2.76
C TRP A 378 11.59 -10.05 -2.35
N SER A 379 10.37 -10.05 -1.80
CA SER A 379 9.70 -8.82 -1.38
C SER A 379 10.44 -8.14 -0.21
N TRP A 380 11.00 -8.91 0.72
CA TRP A 380 11.89 -8.38 1.75
C TRP A 380 13.18 -7.80 1.17
N LEU A 381 13.83 -8.47 0.22
CA LEU A 381 15.01 -7.90 -0.45
C LEU A 381 14.70 -6.57 -1.16
N VAL A 382 13.51 -6.46 -1.77
CA VAL A 382 13.03 -5.22 -2.39
C VAL A 382 12.79 -4.11 -1.37
N VAL A 383 12.19 -4.42 -0.21
CA VAL A 383 12.02 -3.47 0.91
C VAL A 383 13.36 -2.99 1.44
N VAL A 384 14.31 -3.91 1.65
CA VAL A 384 15.68 -3.58 2.10
C VAL A 384 16.40 -2.73 1.06
N ALA A 385 16.31 -3.07 -0.22
CA ALA A 385 16.90 -2.29 -1.30
C ALA A 385 16.34 -0.87 -1.34
N TYR A 386 15.02 -0.70 -1.22
CA TYR A 386 14.40 0.61 -1.14
C TYR A 386 14.82 1.39 0.11
N THR A 387 14.99 0.71 1.24
CA THR A 387 15.47 1.32 2.49
C THR A 387 16.92 1.79 2.35
N GLN A 388 17.81 0.99 1.74
CA GLN A 388 19.17 1.42 1.42
C GLN A 388 19.18 2.69 0.55
N LEU A 389 18.32 2.74 -0.49
CA LEU A 389 18.16 3.94 -1.31
C LEU A 389 17.67 5.14 -0.50
N ARG A 390 16.73 4.96 0.41
CA ARG A 390 16.24 6.06 1.26
C ARG A 390 17.36 6.61 2.15
N LEU A 391 18.12 5.73 2.82
CA LEU A 391 19.24 6.13 3.68
C LEU A 391 20.37 6.78 2.87
N ALA A 392 20.56 6.39 1.61
CA ALA A 392 21.54 6.96 0.71
C ALA A 392 21.11 8.28 0.03
N ARG A 393 19.91 8.80 0.31
CA ARG A 393 19.33 9.96 -0.41
C ARG A 393 20.25 11.18 -0.40
N LEU A 394 20.90 11.47 0.73
CA LEU A 394 21.82 12.60 0.89
C LEU A 394 23.28 12.28 0.52
N LEU A 395 23.58 11.00 0.27
CA LEU A 395 24.91 10.49 -0.04
C LEU A 395 25.12 10.31 -1.55
N ALA A 396 24.05 9.98 -2.28
CA ALA A 396 24.18 9.55 -3.66
C ALA A 396 24.62 10.69 -4.57
N ARG A 397 25.70 10.42 -5.31
CA ARG A 397 26.15 11.29 -6.40
C ARG A 397 25.02 11.49 -7.40
N GLN A 398 24.78 12.75 -7.77
CA GLN A 398 23.73 13.06 -8.74
C GLN A 398 24.17 12.69 -10.17
N VAL A 399 23.96 11.42 -10.54
CA VAL A 399 24.18 10.89 -11.89
C VAL A 399 22.97 11.22 -12.76
N ARG A 400 23.15 12.16 -13.70
CA ARG A 400 22.08 12.73 -14.51
C ARG A 400 22.17 12.31 -15.97
N LEU A 401 21.01 12.21 -16.62
CA LEU A 401 20.96 12.19 -18.08
C LEU A 401 21.18 13.62 -18.61
N PRO A 402 21.63 13.81 -19.85
CA PRO A 402 21.95 15.13 -20.39
C PRO A 402 20.80 16.15 -20.26
N TRP A 403 19.55 15.70 -20.44
CA TRP A 403 18.33 16.51 -20.35
C TRP A 403 17.73 16.63 -18.95
N HIS A 404 18.34 16.02 -17.91
CA HIS A 404 17.86 16.12 -16.54
C HIS A 404 18.44 17.37 -15.85
N ARG A 405 17.54 18.19 -15.28
CA ARG A 405 17.90 19.32 -14.41
C ARG A 405 18.57 18.83 -13.12
N LEU A 406 19.52 19.61 -12.62
CA LEU A 406 20.05 19.47 -11.27
C LEU A 406 18.93 19.68 -10.26
N VAL A 407 18.99 18.93 -9.18
CA VAL A 407 18.00 18.96 -8.10
C VAL A 407 18.77 18.84 -6.80
N GLU A 408 18.36 19.58 -5.78
CA GLU A 408 18.93 19.46 -4.43
C GLU A 408 18.93 17.99 -3.95
N ALA A 409 19.93 17.61 -3.16
CA ALA A 409 20.11 16.21 -2.74
C ALA A 409 18.88 15.68 -1.99
N ASP A 410 18.27 16.52 -1.15
CA ASP A 410 17.03 16.24 -0.44
C ASP A 410 15.83 16.06 -1.40
N ARG A 411 15.85 16.59 -2.62
CA ARG A 411 14.73 16.46 -3.57
C ARG A 411 14.93 15.36 -4.61
N MET A 412 16.02 14.59 -4.53
CA MET A 412 16.25 13.47 -5.44
C MET A 412 15.19 12.38 -5.27
N SER A 413 14.65 11.89 -6.39
CA SER A 413 13.74 10.76 -6.39
C SER A 413 14.47 9.43 -6.21
N PRO A 414 13.79 8.34 -5.79
CA PRO A 414 14.39 7.02 -5.66
C PRO A 414 15.15 6.55 -6.90
N ALA A 415 14.60 6.85 -8.10
CA ALA A 415 15.26 6.51 -9.36
C ALA A 415 16.56 7.30 -9.60
N ARG A 416 16.66 8.54 -9.12
CA ARG A 416 17.88 9.35 -9.24
C ARG A 416 18.96 8.86 -8.27
N VAL A 417 18.59 8.60 -7.02
CA VAL A 417 19.50 8.05 -6.00
C VAL A 417 20.07 6.71 -6.45
N ARG A 418 19.21 5.82 -6.97
CA ARG A 418 19.63 4.50 -7.46
C ARG A 418 20.72 4.56 -8.54
N ARG A 419 20.63 5.52 -9.48
CA ARG A 419 21.66 5.70 -10.53
C ARG A 419 23.03 6.10 -9.96
N GLY A 420 23.02 6.81 -8.83
CA GLY A 420 24.23 7.25 -8.13
C GLY A 420 24.73 6.28 -7.07
N PHE A 421 23.94 5.29 -6.68
CA PHE A 421 24.21 4.45 -5.50
C PHE A 421 25.54 3.71 -5.59
N ARG A 422 25.88 3.16 -6.77
CA ARG A 422 27.13 2.42 -7.01
C ARG A 422 28.37 3.20 -6.60
N TYR A 423 28.36 4.53 -6.72
CA TYR A 423 29.51 5.37 -6.42
C TYR A 423 29.76 5.54 -4.91
N ILE A 424 28.76 5.26 -4.06
CA ILE A 424 28.88 5.30 -2.59
C ILE A 424 29.49 3.99 -2.06
N ARG A 425 29.42 2.91 -2.86
CA ARG A 425 29.84 1.58 -2.42
C ARG A 425 31.31 1.53 -2.00
N ALA A 426 32.17 2.33 -2.63
CA ALA A 426 33.59 2.41 -2.28
C ALA A 426 33.82 2.87 -0.83
N ASP A 427 32.86 3.62 -0.27
CA ASP A 427 32.92 4.17 1.08
C ASP A 427 32.16 3.30 2.11
N LEU A 428 31.55 2.20 1.66
CA LEU A 428 30.76 1.30 2.50
C LEU A 428 31.55 0.02 2.85
N PRO A 429 31.36 -0.54 4.06
CA PRO A 429 32.03 -1.77 4.43
C PRO A 429 31.57 -2.95 3.57
N VAL A 430 32.52 -3.81 3.22
CA VAL A 430 32.24 -5.10 2.58
C VAL A 430 31.57 -6.02 3.59
N CYS A 431 30.37 -6.49 3.28
CA CYS A 431 29.58 -7.36 4.17
C CYS A 431 29.60 -8.83 3.76
N VAL A 432 30.19 -9.18 2.61
CA VAL A 432 30.15 -10.54 2.05
C VAL A 432 31.54 -11.13 1.90
N GLY A 433 31.66 -12.43 2.13
CA GLY A 433 32.89 -13.18 1.87
C GLY A 433 33.10 -13.45 0.38
N ALA A 434 34.36 -13.65 0.00
CA ALA A 434 34.74 -14.05 -1.37
C ALA A 434 34.01 -15.34 -1.79
N PRO A 435 33.54 -15.46 -3.04
CA PRO A 435 32.96 -16.70 -3.54
C PRO A 435 33.94 -17.86 -3.37
N LYS A 436 33.43 -19.03 -2.94
CA LYS A 436 34.23 -20.25 -2.97
C LYS A 436 34.54 -20.60 -4.42
N SER A 437 35.80 -20.89 -4.72
CA SER A 437 36.20 -21.43 -6.03
C SER A 437 35.53 -22.80 -6.20
N CYS A 438 34.59 -22.92 -7.13
CA CYS A 438 34.18 -24.23 -7.62
C CYS A 438 35.13 -24.62 -8.75
N GLY A 439 35.86 -25.72 -8.59
CA GLY A 439 36.55 -26.36 -9.71
C GLY A 439 35.55 -26.86 -10.77
N PRO A 440 35.98 -27.19 -12.00
CA PRO A 440 35.10 -27.48 -13.13
C PRO A 440 34.17 -28.70 -13.01
N ALA A 441 34.22 -29.46 -11.90
CA ALA A 441 33.55 -30.75 -11.78
C ALA A 441 32.62 -30.78 -10.57
N GLU A 442 31.43 -30.15 -10.66
CA GLU A 442 30.23 -30.52 -9.88
C GLU A 442 29.01 -29.69 -10.31
N CYS A 443 28.66 -29.74 -11.60
CA CYS A 443 27.30 -29.40 -12.02
C CYS A 443 26.39 -30.61 -11.74
N VAL A 444 25.83 -30.68 -10.53
CA VAL A 444 24.86 -31.69 -10.12
C VAL A 444 23.62 -31.61 -11.03
N LYS A 445 23.31 -32.74 -11.69
CA LYS A 445 22.11 -32.95 -12.50
C LYS A 445 20.86 -32.72 -11.64
N SER A 446 19.99 -31.80 -12.05
CA SER A 446 18.69 -31.61 -11.42
C SER A 446 17.76 -32.79 -11.74
N ASN A 447 17.49 -33.65 -10.75
CA ASN A 447 16.40 -34.61 -10.85
C ASN A 447 15.06 -33.88 -10.72
N ARG A 448 14.23 -33.97 -11.75
CA ARG A 448 12.83 -33.52 -11.74
C ARG A 448 11.96 -34.64 -11.16
N THR A 449 11.52 -34.49 -9.92
CA THR A 449 10.29 -35.14 -9.44
C THR A 449 9.55 -34.19 -8.51
N GLY A 450 8.36 -33.81 -8.92
CA GLY A 450 7.44 -33.00 -8.13
C GLY A 450 6.02 -33.33 -8.57
N ALA A 451 5.45 -34.38 -7.99
CA ALA A 451 4.01 -34.60 -8.00
C ALA A 451 3.39 -33.50 -7.13
N GLY A 452 2.59 -32.63 -7.74
CA GLY A 452 1.89 -31.55 -7.04
C GLY A 452 0.41 -31.89 -6.91
N ASP A 453 -0.08 -31.90 -5.67
CA ASP A 453 -1.50 -31.93 -5.37
C ASP A 453 -2.19 -30.68 -5.92
N ARG A 454 -3.35 -30.91 -6.56
CA ARG A 454 -4.16 -29.87 -7.19
C ARG A 454 -5.01 -29.19 -6.12
N GLN A 455 -4.78 -27.90 -5.87
CA GLN A 455 -5.72 -27.07 -5.12
C GLN A 455 -6.25 -25.94 -6.02
N ALA A 456 -7.57 -25.93 -6.21
CA ALA A 456 -8.28 -24.83 -6.87
C ALA A 456 -8.46 -23.66 -5.90
N ALA A 457 -8.47 -22.43 -6.41
CA ALA A 457 -8.78 -21.25 -5.60
C ALA A 457 -10.17 -21.41 -4.96
N SER A 458 -10.27 -21.21 -3.64
CA SER A 458 -11.54 -21.34 -2.94
C SER A 458 -12.53 -20.27 -3.42
N ARG A 459 -13.74 -20.69 -3.78
CA ARG A 459 -14.85 -19.79 -4.09
C ARG A 459 -15.51 -19.42 -2.76
N ARG A 460 -15.38 -18.16 -2.32
CA ARG A 460 -16.37 -17.58 -1.40
C ARG A 460 -17.47 -16.91 -2.21
N SER A 461 -18.71 -17.13 -1.79
CA SER A 461 -19.89 -16.49 -2.35
C SER A 461 -19.77 -14.97 -2.19
N ALA A 462 -19.84 -14.27 -3.32
CA ALA A 462 -20.11 -12.84 -3.31
C ALA A 462 -21.54 -12.66 -2.81
N LEU A 463 -21.73 -12.18 -1.57
CA LEU A 463 -23.02 -11.65 -1.16
C LEU A 463 -23.25 -10.34 -1.94
N CYS A 464 -24.40 -10.29 -2.61
CA CYS A 464 -24.83 -9.30 -3.59
C CYS A 464 -24.53 -7.82 -3.24
N CYS A 465 -23.83 -7.14 -4.14
CA CYS A 465 -24.26 -5.81 -4.60
C CYS A 465 -25.10 -6.06 -5.85
N ALA A 466 -26.42 -5.85 -5.75
CA ALA A 466 -27.33 -5.97 -6.87
C ALA A 466 -27.03 -4.88 -7.91
N VAL A 467 -26.46 -5.27 -9.04
CA VAL A 467 -26.55 -4.55 -10.31
C VAL A 467 -27.10 -5.56 -11.31
N GLY A 468 -28.30 -5.28 -11.82
CA GLY A 468 -29.06 -6.21 -12.66
C GLY A 468 -28.29 -6.67 -13.88
N THR A 469 -28.05 -7.97 -13.98
CA THR A 469 -27.63 -8.68 -15.18
C THR A 469 -28.84 -8.92 -16.08
N MET A 470 -28.80 -8.37 -17.30
CA MET A 470 -29.48 -8.94 -18.46
C MET A 470 -28.48 -9.87 -19.16
N SER A 471 -28.83 -11.15 -19.23
CA SER A 471 -28.05 -12.21 -19.88
C SER A 471 -28.43 -12.32 -21.36
N GLY A 472 -27.51 -12.79 -22.20
CA GLY A 472 -27.78 -13.07 -23.62
C GLY A 472 -26.53 -13.47 -24.40
N SER A 473 -26.12 -14.73 -24.22
CA SER A 473 -25.10 -15.41 -25.03
C SER A 473 -25.56 -15.62 -26.48
N LEU A 474 -24.64 -15.59 -27.44
CA LEU A 474 -24.59 -16.51 -28.58
C LEU A 474 -23.20 -16.51 -29.25
N ILE A 475 -22.92 -17.64 -29.88
CA ILE A 475 -21.63 -18.26 -30.17
C ILE A 475 -21.33 -18.17 -31.69
N HIS A 476 -20.06 -17.92 -32.07
CA HIS A 476 -19.18 -18.71 -32.97
C HIS A 476 -18.26 -17.92 -33.93
N ALA A 477 -16.97 -18.28 -33.83
CA ALA A 477 -15.89 -18.40 -34.81
C ALA A 477 -15.94 -17.67 -36.17
N ALA A 478 -14.83 -16.98 -36.51
CA ALA A 478 -13.96 -17.34 -37.66
C ALA A 478 -12.72 -16.41 -37.75
N SER A 479 -11.63 -17.03 -38.18
CA SER A 479 -10.30 -16.48 -38.51
C SER A 479 -10.29 -15.52 -39.71
N GLY A 480 -9.33 -14.58 -39.76
CA GLY A 480 -8.96 -13.90 -41.01
C GLY A 480 -8.02 -12.70 -40.83
N ARG A 481 -6.91 -12.68 -41.56
CA ARG A 481 -5.86 -11.65 -41.61
C ARG A 481 -6.28 -10.40 -42.41
N ALA A 482 -5.43 -9.35 -42.27
CA ALA A 482 -5.30 -8.13 -43.10
C ALA A 482 -6.44 -7.11 -42.88
N GLY A 483 -6.21 -5.79 -42.80
CA GLY A 483 -5.17 -4.96 -43.37
C GLY A 483 -5.86 -3.90 -44.24
N SER A 484 -5.59 -2.63 -43.94
CA SER A 484 -5.86 -1.44 -44.76
C SER A 484 -7.25 -0.77 -44.72
N THR A 485 -7.20 0.51 -44.33
CA THR A 485 -7.85 1.69 -44.94
C THR A 485 -9.36 1.72 -45.21
N GLY A 486 -10.05 2.49 -44.35
CA GLY A 486 -10.84 3.67 -44.70
C GLY A 486 -11.89 3.59 -45.81
N LEU A 487 -13.14 3.89 -45.46
CA LEU A 487 -13.98 4.84 -46.22
C LEU A 487 -15.18 5.29 -45.35
N ARG A 488 -15.42 6.59 -45.33
CA ARG A 488 -16.68 7.20 -44.86
C ARG A 488 -17.74 7.03 -45.96
N VAL A 489 -18.97 6.68 -45.59
CA VAL A 489 -20.18 7.14 -46.30
C VAL A 489 -21.30 7.42 -45.28
N ASN A 490 -21.97 8.53 -45.53
CA ASN A 490 -23.01 9.17 -44.74
C ASN A 490 -24.43 8.66 -45.10
N ARG A 491 -25.33 8.87 -44.13
CA ARG A 491 -26.73 9.36 -44.26
C ARG A 491 -27.91 8.41 -44.50
N CYS A 492 -28.99 8.83 -43.82
CA CYS A 492 -30.43 8.57 -43.98
C CYS A 492 -30.92 7.22 -43.47
N GLY A 493 -31.98 7.12 -42.67
CA GLY A 493 -32.97 8.09 -42.20
C GLY A 493 -34.30 7.36 -41.94
N LEU A 494 -35.08 7.85 -40.96
CA LEU A 494 -36.47 7.51 -40.66
C LEU A 494 -36.76 6.06 -40.21
N ALA A 495 -37.78 5.73 -39.41
CA ALA A 495 -38.68 6.44 -38.50
C ALA A 495 -39.58 5.35 -37.87
N ALA A 496 -40.20 5.73 -36.75
CA ALA A 496 -41.56 5.34 -36.35
C ALA A 496 -41.83 4.02 -35.59
N ARG A 497 -42.39 4.26 -34.39
CA ARG A 497 -43.62 3.68 -33.80
C ARG A 497 -43.54 2.46 -32.87
N LYS A 498 -43.71 2.80 -31.59
CA LYS A 498 -44.59 2.19 -30.57
C LYS A 498 -45.55 1.10 -31.07
N ALA A 499 -45.57 -0.03 -30.37
CA ALA A 499 -46.81 -0.72 -29.99
C ALA A 499 -46.61 -1.46 -28.67
N SER A 500 -47.63 -1.36 -27.82
CA SER A 500 -47.76 -1.92 -26.49
C SER A 500 -48.48 -3.28 -26.55
N MET A 501 -48.35 -4.05 -25.47
CA MET A 501 -49.20 -5.19 -25.06
C MET A 501 -49.19 -6.46 -25.91
N ALA A 502 -48.76 -7.57 -25.32
CA ALA A 502 -49.70 -8.60 -24.86
C ALA A 502 -48.99 -9.70 -24.04
N CYS A 503 -49.75 -10.20 -23.09
CA CYS A 503 -49.40 -11.17 -22.06
C CYS A 503 -49.56 -12.62 -22.58
N ALA A 504 -48.97 -13.55 -21.81
CA ALA A 504 -49.35 -14.95 -21.61
C ALA A 504 -48.63 -16.08 -22.40
N ARG A 505 -47.79 -16.79 -21.62
CA ARG A 505 -47.78 -18.24 -21.35
C ARG A 505 -47.79 -19.22 -22.54
N LEU A 506 -46.71 -20.00 -22.66
CA LEU A 506 -46.66 -21.43 -22.33
C LEU A 506 -45.31 -22.03 -22.77
N SER A 507 -44.71 -22.82 -21.87
CA SER A 507 -43.48 -23.64 -21.99
C SER A 507 -42.16 -22.95 -21.63
#